data_AF-A0A6L8HCG6-F1
#
_entry.id   AF-A0A6L8HCG6-F1
#
_cell.length_a   1.000
_cell.length_b   1.000
_cell.length_c   1.000
_cell.angle_alpha   90.00
_cell.angle_beta   90.00
_cell.angle_gamma   90.00
#
_symmetry.space_group_name_H-M   'P 1'
#
loop_
_entity.id
_entity.type
_entity.pdbx_description
1 polymer ?
#
loop_
_entity_poly.entity_id
_entity_poly.type
_entity_poly.pdbx_seq_one_letter_code
_entity_poly.pdbx_strand_id
1 'polypeptide(L)'
;MAPPALRPSSSSSRTWPAGLILPIIAALGALYLTLRYGAFPAPGDVPILDLVALEDPLGYRVIHAWYYAAPACVTLSLGCVIARHAALLRRAAGRAAALALGHFAEAVSRLLSWRVIAAFLLAALVLAWSALARPFPEPGDVPLLDLIAFEDPGFYLVIRIWHLVMPSVMAFIGVMVVTSSYRLWFGSRTRSRRFGRGSLPRWPASTEDDSPSLVVGELHHPTEPREITRPSWLTLPERGLYTGVAIFGAVGTGKTSACMRPFARQLLSWQAADPRRRAAALVLEVKGDFCHDIRADLEDAGRGGDYIELGLGGRWQWNPLATTMDSYSLAYTVATLLNQLFGKGKEPFWQQAYTNLIRWLIELHRALPEQWVTFRDLYHCAIAPDLIGQKIEQARTLDGPPPTSWIVVSRLDLHRHRGDGLLEHQWHPAGHDGERVRTLYDKDLLDALTARGIEAAIEVDRRPPSEHAQRVAAIERWYHYDWLQLDPKLRTSIVEGVSVFLSMFDLPDVARVFCPPAPRPAAPVPDDLPPPGAAAPVATGLLRPRPARAQLVESGGVVALNR
;
A
#
# COMPACT_ATOMS: atom_id res chain seq x y z
N MET A 1 21.77 25.85 38.60
CA MET A 1 20.40 25.61 39.10
C MET A 1 19.54 25.08 37.96
N ALA A 2 19.43 23.75 37.88
CA ALA A 2 18.43 22.96 37.17
C ALA A 2 18.69 21.49 37.56
N PRO A 3 17.69 20.68 37.93
CA PRO A 3 17.91 19.32 38.44
C PRO A 3 18.23 18.31 37.32
N PRO A 4 18.85 17.15 37.65
CA PRO A 4 19.17 16.10 36.69
C PRO A 4 17.96 15.25 36.31
N ALA A 5 18.04 14.70 35.09
CA ALA A 5 17.04 13.89 34.42
C ALA A 5 16.74 12.54 35.12
N LEU A 6 15.45 12.24 35.29
CA LEU A 6 14.95 10.91 35.63
C LEU A 6 14.88 10.04 34.36
N ARG A 7 15.46 8.84 34.42
CA ARG A 7 15.34 7.76 33.42
C ARG A 7 13.86 7.33 33.27
N PRO A 8 13.40 6.94 32.07
CA PRO A 8 12.12 6.28 31.91
C PRO A 8 12.23 4.83 32.42
N SER A 9 11.46 4.51 33.46
CA SER A 9 11.19 3.13 33.85
C SER A 9 10.07 2.57 32.98
N SER A 10 10.29 1.36 32.51
CA SER A 10 9.37 0.54 31.71
C SER A 10 8.06 0.31 32.46
N SER A 11 6.96 0.92 32.00
CA SER A 11 5.62 0.46 32.36
C SER A 11 5.16 -0.58 31.35
N SER A 12 5.26 -1.84 31.77
CA SER A 12 4.49 -2.92 31.16
C SER A 12 3.01 -2.59 31.32
N SER A 13 2.31 -2.31 30.23
CA SER A 13 0.86 -2.28 30.19
C SER A 13 0.33 -3.69 30.50
N ARG A 14 0.07 -3.99 31.77
CA ARG A 14 -0.80 -5.09 32.16
C ARG A 14 -2.22 -4.70 31.77
N THR A 15 -2.61 -5.11 30.57
CA THR A 15 -4.00 -5.22 30.16
C THR A 15 -4.70 -6.16 31.15
N TRP A 16 -5.63 -5.63 31.93
CA TRP A 16 -6.57 -6.45 32.66
C TRP A 16 -7.46 -7.14 31.61
N PRO A 17 -7.57 -8.49 31.61
CA PRO A 17 -8.40 -9.14 30.62
C PRO A 17 -9.87 -8.81 30.91
N ALA A 18 -10.56 -8.32 29.89
CA ALA A 18 -12.01 -8.05 29.89
C ALA A 18 -12.87 -9.29 30.23
N GLY A 19 -12.27 -10.47 30.37
CA GLY A 19 -12.92 -11.71 30.79
C GLY A 19 -13.19 -11.86 32.29
N LEU A 20 -12.70 -10.95 33.16
CA LEU A 20 -12.94 -11.05 34.62
C LEU A 20 -14.19 -10.29 35.11
N ILE A 21 -14.72 -9.34 34.33
CA ILE A 21 -15.83 -8.49 34.78
C ILE A 21 -17.16 -9.26 34.77
N LEU A 22 -17.41 -10.07 33.74
CA LEU A 22 -18.66 -10.85 33.63
C LEU A 22 -18.78 -11.95 34.71
N PRO A 23 -17.73 -12.71 35.03
CA PRO A 23 -17.75 -13.67 36.15
C PRO A 23 -17.94 -13.01 37.51
N ILE A 24 -17.35 -11.83 37.73
CA ILE A 24 -17.50 -11.08 38.98
C ILE A 24 -18.95 -10.57 39.13
N ILE A 25 -19.55 -10.03 38.06
CA ILE A 25 -20.96 -9.59 38.07
C ILE A 25 -21.90 -10.78 38.24
N ALA A 26 -21.62 -11.92 37.62
CA ALA A 26 -22.41 -13.15 37.78
C ALA A 26 -22.28 -13.73 39.21
N ALA A 27 -21.08 -13.72 39.79
CA ALA A 27 -20.84 -14.17 41.16
C ALA A 27 -21.51 -13.27 42.20
N LEU A 28 -21.49 -11.94 41.99
CA LEU A 28 -22.16 -10.97 42.85
C LEU A 28 -23.69 -11.02 42.69
N GLY A 29 -24.19 -11.28 41.47
CA GLY A 29 -25.61 -11.51 41.20
C GLY A 29 -26.12 -12.81 41.82
N ALA A 30 -25.33 -13.89 41.76
CA ALA A 30 -25.63 -15.14 42.43
C ALA A 30 -25.62 -14.97 43.95
N LEU A 31 -24.61 -14.29 44.52
CA LEU A 31 -24.53 -14.00 45.95
C LEU A 31 -25.73 -13.17 46.43
N TYR A 32 -26.15 -12.17 45.66
CA TYR A 32 -27.36 -11.37 45.95
C TYR A 32 -28.64 -12.20 45.92
N LEU A 33 -28.77 -13.16 44.99
CA LEU A 33 -29.93 -14.05 44.91
C LEU A 33 -29.95 -15.08 46.06
N THR A 34 -28.79 -15.63 46.43
CA THR A 34 -28.67 -16.60 47.54
C THR A 34 -28.98 -15.95 48.89
N LEU A 35 -28.47 -14.73 49.12
CA LEU A 35 -28.77 -13.94 50.33
C LEU A 35 -30.24 -13.53 50.43
N ARG A 36 -30.95 -13.45 49.30
CA ARG A 36 -32.31 -12.93 49.21
C ARG A 36 -33.42 -14.00 49.24
N TYR A 37 -33.11 -15.23 48.82
CA TYR A 37 -34.12 -16.27 48.63
C TYR A 37 -33.79 -17.65 49.25
N GLY A 38 -32.62 -17.82 49.89
CA GLY A 38 -32.36 -18.97 50.76
C GLY A 38 -32.29 -20.37 50.13
N ALA A 39 -32.42 -20.55 48.81
CA ALA A 39 -32.19 -21.82 48.13
C ALA A 39 -31.99 -21.66 46.60
N PHE A 40 -31.23 -22.59 45.99
CA PHE A 40 -31.16 -22.78 44.54
C PHE A 40 -32.47 -23.42 44.04
N PRO A 41 -33.16 -22.88 43.02
CA PRO A 41 -34.25 -23.58 42.37
C PRO A 41 -33.69 -24.60 41.34
N ALA A 42 -34.26 -25.80 41.34
CA ALA A 42 -33.97 -26.84 40.35
C ALA A 42 -34.57 -26.46 38.96
N PRO A 43 -33.95 -26.89 37.85
CA PRO A 43 -34.42 -26.55 36.51
C PRO A 43 -35.63 -27.43 36.16
N GLY A 44 -36.82 -26.83 36.06
CA GLY A 44 -38.03 -27.58 35.70
C GLY A 44 -39.23 -26.76 35.25
N ASP A 45 -39.48 -25.58 35.83
CA ASP A 45 -40.81 -24.96 35.68
C ASP A 45 -40.82 -23.72 34.79
N VAL A 46 -40.95 -23.92 33.47
CA VAL A 46 -41.54 -22.94 32.54
C VAL A 46 -42.39 -23.71 31.49
N PRO A 47 -43.72 -23.49 31.41
CA PRO A 47 -44.53 -24.13 30.39
C PRO A 47 -44.41 -23.40 29.03
N ILE A 48 -44.00 -24.15 28.01
CA ILE A 48 -43.98 -23.76 26.59
C ILE A 48 -45.35 -24.06 25.95
N LEU A 49 -45.75 -23.21 25.00
CA LEU A 49 -46.95 -23.30 24.16
C LEU A 49 -47.19 -24.70 23.55
N ASP A 50 -48.39 -25.23 23.73
CA ASP A 50 -48.97 -26.27 22.87
C ASP A 50 -49.83 -25.64 21.76
N LEU A 51 -49.44 -25.92 20.53
CA LEU A 51 -50.16 -25.63 19.29
C LEU A 51 -50.29 -26.96 18.54
N VAL A 52 -51.50 -27.26 18.04
CA VAL A 52 -51.89 -28.35 17.10
C VAL A 52 -52.53 -29.61 17.71
N ALA A 53 -53.85 -29.71 17.56
CA ALA A 53 -54.64 -30.90 17.19
C ALA A 53 -56.06 -30.41 16.81
N LEU A 54 -56.52 -30.46 15.54
CA LEU A 54 -57.12 -31.56 14.75
C LEU A 54 -58.65 -31.74 14.97
N GLU A 55 -59.33 -32.15 13.88
CA GLU A 55 -60.78 -32.46 13.67
C GLU A 55 -61.64 -31.28 13.15
N ASP A 56 -62.42 -31.33 12.06
CA ASP A 56 -62.96 -32.43 11.23
C ASP A 56 -63.41 -31.89 9.84
N PRO A 57 -63.42 -32.68 8.73
CA PRO A 57 -63.89 -32.31 7.40
C PRO A 57 -65.31 -32.86 7.08
N LEU A 58 -65.82 -32.56 5.88
CA LEU A 58 -67.09 -33.07 5.30
C LEU A 58 -68.39 -32.51 5.89
N GLY A 59 -68.85 -31.43 5.27
CA GLY A 59 -70.29 -31.11 5.29
C GLY A 59 -70.57 -29.69 4.87
N TYR A 60 -70.36 -29.33 3.59
CA TYR A 60 -71.15 -28.27 2.91
C TYR A 60 -70.82 -28.12 1.41
N ARG A 61 -70.44 -29.20 0.72
CA ARG A 61 -70.24 -29.24 -0.74
C ARG A 61 -71.22 -30.18 -1.43
N VAL A 62 -72.53 -29.93 -1.32
CA VAL A 62 -73.53 -30.59 -2.20
C VAL A 62 -74.72 -29.70 -2.64
N ILE A 63 -75.02 -28.56 -1.99
CA ILE A 63 -76.30 -27.86 -2.27
C ILE A 63 -76.19 -26.59 -3.13
N HIS A 64 -75.01 -26.01 -3.37
CA HIS A 64 -74.92 -24.70 -4.06
C HIS A 64 -74.50 -24.72 -5.53
N ALA A 65 -74.34 -25.90 -6.13
CA ALA A 65 -73.81 -26.06 -7.50
C ALA A 65 -74.88 -26.09 -8.61
N TRP A 66 -76.16 -25.86 -8.34
CA TRP A 66 -77.22 -26.05 -9.34
C TRP A 66 -78.22 -24.90 -9.50
N TYR A 67 -78.08 -23.78 -8.77
CA TYR A 67 -79.07 -22.69 -8.83
C TYR A 67 -78.50 -21.43 -9.49
N TYR A 68 -78.38 -21.47 -10.83
CA TYR A 68 -78.38 -20.30 -11.72
C TYR A 68 -77.04 -19.70 -12.14
N ALA A 69 -76.51 -20.32 -13.19
CA ALA A 69 -75.82 -19.62 -14.27
C ALA A 69 -76.79 -18.73 -15.08
N ALA A 70 -76.27 -17.60 -15.57
CA ALA A 70 -76.82 -16.59 -16.50
C ALA A 70 -77.91 -15.63 -15.92
N PRO A 71 -77.67 -14.29 -15.94
CA PRO A 71 -77.17 -13.54 -17.10
C PRO A 71 -75.86 -12.77 -16.83
N ALA A 72 -74.80 -13.22 -17.48
CA ALA A 72 -73.53 -12.51 -17.59
C ALA A 72 -73.60 -11.56 -18.80
N CYS A 73 -73.74 -10.25 -18.57
CA CYS A 73 -73.37 -9.19 -19.53
C CYS A 73 -73.48 -7.76 -18.96
N VAL A 74 -74.11 -7.54 -17.79
CA VAL A 74 -74.27 -6.18 -17.21
C VAL A 74 -73.37 -5.92 -15.97
N THR A 75 -72.72 -6.95 -15.43
CA THR A 75 -71.86 -6.86 -14.23
C THR A 75 -70.40 -6.46 -14.50
N LEU A 76 -69.94 -6.50 -15.75
CA LEU A 76 -68.55 -6.20 -16.11
C LEU A 76 -68.24 -4.68 -16.18
N SER A 77 -69.22 -3.83 -16.46
CA SER A 77 -69.03 -2.38 -16.53
C SER A 77 -69.08 -1.69 -15.15
N LEU A 78 -69.95 -2.15 -14.24
CA LEU A 78 -70.02 -1.64 -12.88
C LEU A 78 -68.86 -2.13 -12.00
N GLY A 79 -68.41 -3.38 -12.22
CA GLY A 79 -67.26 -3.97 -11.53
C GLY A 79 -65.94 -3.24 -11.79
N CYS A 80 -65.72 -2.74 -13.00
CA CYS A 80 -64.51 -1.95 -13.32
C CYS A 80 -64.53 -0.56 -12.66
N VAL A 81 -65.70 0.08 -12.52
CA VAL A 81 -65.82 1.39 -11.85
C VAL A 81 -65.65 1.25 -10.34
N ILE A 82 -66.25 0.21 -9.74
CA ILE A 82 -66.11 -0.11 -8.31
C ILE A 82 -64.68 -0.56 -8.00
N ALA A 83 -64.02 -1.34 -8.86
CA ALA A 83 -62.62 -1.72 -8.69
C ALA A 83 -61.66 -0.53 -8.81
N ARG A 84 -61.95 0.43 -9.70
CA ARG A 84 -61.15 1.66 -9.84
C ARG A 84 -61.33 2.62 -8.67
N HIS A 85 -62.56 2.74 -8.13
CA HIS A 85 -62.84 3.48 -6.89
C HIS A 85 -62.28 2.78 -5.65
N ALA A 86 -62.36 1.45 -5.56
CA ALA A 86 -61.75 0.67 -4.49
C ALA A 86 -60.22 0.71 -4.54
N ALA A 87 -59.60 0.78 -5.73
CA ALA A 87 -58.16 0.99 -5.89
C ALA A 87 -57.72 2.41 -5.53
N LEU A 88 -58.53 3.43 -5.85
CA LEU A 88 -58.31 4.82 -5.42
C LEU A 88 -58.50 4.99 -3.91
N LEU A 89 -59.52 4.35 -3.32
CA LEU A 89 -59.76 4.32 -1.87
C LEU A 89 -58.69 3.50 -1.15
N ARG A 90 -58.18 2.39 -1.71
CA ARG A 90 -57.01 1.66 -1.17
C ARG A 90 -55.72 2.46 -1.29
N ARG A 91 -55.53 3.26 -2.35
CA ARG A 91 -54.39 4.18 -2.50
C ARG A 91 -54.50 5.39 -1.57
N ALA A 92 -55.70 5.93 -1.35
CA ALA A 92 -55.96 7.03 -0.42
C ALA A 92 -55.86 6.57 1.03
N ALA A 93 -56.43 5.41 1.38
CA ALA A 93 -56.26 4.75 2.67
C ALA A 93 -54.82 4.32 2.92
N GLY A 94 -54.09 3.86 1.89
CA GLY A 94 -52.65 3.59 1.96
C GLY A 94 -51.81 4.84 2.17
N ARG A 95 -52.16 5.98 1.56
CA ARG A 95 -51.53 7.29 1.81
C ARG A 95 -51.87 7.85 3.18
N ALA A 96 -53.12 7.74 3.63
CA ALA A 96 -53.55 8.17 4.96
C ALA A 96 -52.93 7.30 6.07
N ALA A 97 -52.85 5.98 5.86
CA ALA A 97 -52.13 5.07 6.75
C ALA A 97 -50.61 5.33 6.74
N ALA A 98 -50.02 5.68 5.59
CA ALA A 98 -48.61 6.07 5.52
C ALA A 98 -48.32 7.42 6.18
N LEU A 99 -49.24 8.39 6.08
CA LEU A 99 -49.19 9.67 6.81
C LEU A 99 -49.37 9.46 8.32
N ALA A 100 -50.29 8.59 8.74
CA ALA A 100 -50.48 8.23 10.15
C ALA A 100 -49.26 7.50 10.72
N LEU A 101 -48.66 6.56 9.97
CA LEU A 101 -47.38 5.92 10.34
C LEU A 101 -46.23 6.93 10.40
N GLY A 102 -46.23 7.92 9.50
CA GLY A 102 -45.24 9.00 9.47
C GLY A 102 -45.30 9.88 10.71
N HIS A 103 -46.50 10.36 11.07
CA HIS A 103 -46.72 11.13 12.30
C HIS A 103 -46.43 10.31 13.56
N PHE A 104 -46.79 9.01 13.59
CA PHE A 104 -46.46 8.11 14.69
C PHE A 104 -44.94 7.92 14.84
N ALA A 105 -44.22 7.71 13.74
CA ALA A 105 -42.76 7.60 13.75
C ALA A 105 -42.07 8.90 14.16
N GLU A 106 -42.62 10.06 13.80
CA GLU A 106 -42.11 11.36 14.22
C GLU A 106 -42.33 11.60 15.72
N ALA A 107 -43.53 11.29 16.22
CA ALA A 107 -43.84 11.32 17.65
C ALA A 107 -42.92 10.40 18.45
N VAL A 108 -42.68 9.17 17.98
CA VAL A 108 -41.74 8.22 18.61
C VAL A 108 -40.29 8.74 18.55
N SER A 109 -39.88 9.37 17.45
CA SER A 109 -38.52 9.95 17.33
C SER A 109 -38.30 11.14 18.27
N ARG A 110 -39.32 11.98 18.47
CA ARG A 110 -39.32 13.04 19.49
C ARG A 110 -39.32 12.43 20.89
N LEU A 111 -40.10 11.40 21.17
CA LEU A 111 -40.04 10.70 22.46
C LEU A 111 -38.63 10.13 22.75
N LEU A 112 -37.99 9.57 21.73
CA LEU A 112 -36.62 9.05 21.79
C LEU A 112 -35.55 10.15 21.95
N SER A 113 -35.81 11.42 21.63
CA SER A 113 -34.85 12.50 21.93
C SER A 113 -34.82 12.81 23.42
N TRP A 114 -35.91 12.56 24.14
CA TRP A 114 -36.00 12.66 25.60
C TRP A 114 -35.51 11.41 26.33
N ARG A 115 -34.95 10.40 25.65
CA ARG A 115 -34.57 9.10 26.25
C ARG A 115 -33.64 9.22 27.46
N VAL A 116 -32.73 10.20 27.47
CA VAL A 116 -31.81 10.43 28.59
C VAL A 116 -32.60 10.91 29.80
N ILE A 117 -33.51 11.87 29.59
CA ILE A 117 -34.38 12.41 30.63
C ILE A 117 -35.34 11.32 31.13
N ALA A 118 -35.92 10.52 30.24
CA ALA A 118 -36.77 9.38 30.60
C ALA A 118 -36.01 8.31 31.41
N ALA A 119 -34.77 8.01 31.04
CA ALA A 119 -33.92 7.08 31.77
C ALA A 119 -33.57 7.62 33.17
N PHE A 120 -33.27 8.92 33.30
CA PHE A 120 -33.03 9.55 34.60
C PHE A 120 -34.28 9.58 35.48
N LEU A 121 -35.45 9.90 34.93
CA LEU A 121 -36.71 9.90 35.67
C LEU A 121 -37.06 8.49 36.16
N LEU A 122 -36.92 7.47 35.31
CA LEU A 122 -37.15 6.09 35.71
C LEU A 122 -36.13 5.64 36.77
N ALA A 123 -34.85 5.97 36.61
CA ALA A 123 -33.82 5.67 37.61
C ALA A 123 -34.10 6.34 38.96
N ALA A 124 -34.54 7.61 38.96
CA ALA A 124 -34.92 8.32 40.18
C ALA A 124 -36.15 7.68 40.85
N LEU A 125 -37.15 7.27 40.06
CA LEU A 125 -38.34 6.58 40.57
C LEU A 125 -37.98 5.20 41.15
N VAL A 126 -37.10 4.45 40.49
CA VAL A 126 -36.60 3.15 40.99
C VAL A 126 -35.75 3.34 42.25
N LEU A 127 -34.99 4.43 42.37
CA LEU A 127 -34.23 4.76 43.59
C LEU A 127 -35.17 5.06 44.75
N ALA A 128 -36.17 5.92 44.53
CA ALA A 128 -37.18 6.25 45.53
C ALA A 128 -37.99 5.02 45.95
N TRP A 129 -38.38 4.18 44.99
CA TRP A 129 -39.03 2.90 45.26
C TRP A 129 -38.14 1.95 46.07
N SER A 130 -36.86 1.85 45.71
CA SER A 130 -35.91 1.02 46.45
C SER A 130 -35.73 1.52 47.89
N ALA A 131 -35.70 2.84 48.10
CA ALA A 131 -35.63 3.44 49.44
C ALA A 131 -36.88 3.18 50.28
N LEU A 132 -38.07 3.20 49.66
CA LEU A 132 -39.36 3.14 50.37
C LEU A 132 -39.90 1.71 50.55
N ALA A 133 -39.81 0.89 49.52
CA ALA A 133 -40.42 -0.44 49.48
C ALA A 133 -39.43 -1.57 49.79
N ARG A 134 -38.11 -1.29 49.75
CA ARG A 134 -37.05 -2.25 50.07
C ARG A 134 -35.94 -1.59 50.90
N PRO A 135 -36.27 -1.11 52.12
CA PRO A 135 -35.25 -0.57 53.00
C PRO A 135 -34.14 -1.60 53.22
N PHE A 136 -32.91 -1.08 53.34
CA PHE A 136 -31.77 -1.92 53.72
C PHE A 136 -32.05 -2.54 55.11
N PRO A 137 -31.69 -3.83 55.34
CA PRO A 137 -31.97 -4.51 56.62
C PRO A 137 -31.50 -3.67 57.82
N GLU A 138 -32.28 -3.66 58.89
CA GLU A 138 -31.88 -2.97 60.12
C GLU A 138 -30.82 -3.80 60.87
N PRO A 139 -29.99 -3.15 61.71
CA PRO A 139 -29.00 -3.86 62.51
C PRO A 139 -29.67 -4.96 63.36
N GLY A 140 -29.21 -6.20 63.26
CA GLY A 140 -29.80 -7.38 63.91
C GLY A 140 -30.67 -8.27 63.01
N ASP A 141 -31.06 -7.81 61.82
CA ASP A 141 -31.85 -8.62 60.88
C ASP A 141 -31.01 -9.71 60.20
N VAL A 142 -29.72 -9.43 59.98
CA VAL A 142 -28.79 -10.32 59.25
C VAL A 142 -27.45 -10.35 59.98
N PRO A 143 -27.15 -11.43 60.74
CA PRO A 143 -25.93 -11.53 61.56
C PRO A 143 -24.62 -11.31 60.77
N LEU A 144 -24.61 -11.68 59.49
CA LEU A 144 -23.46 -11.47 58.61
C LEU A 144 -23.22 -9.98 58.29
N LEU A 145 -24.28 -9.18 58.09
CA LEU A 145 -24.14 -7.75 57.85
C LEU A 145 -23.70 -7.01 59.10
N ASP A 146 -24.12 -7.48 60.29
CA ASP A 146 -23.69 -6.93 61.58
C ASP A 146 -22.20 -7.20 61.84
N LEU A 147 -21.72 -8.41 61.50
CA LEU A 147 -20.29 -8.74 61.58
C LEU A 147 -19.46 -7.86 60.63
N ILE A 148 -19.93 -7.65 59.39
CA ILE A 148 -19.26 -6.78 58.41
C ILE A 148 -19.26 -5.32 58.88
N ALA A 149 -20.36 -4.84 59.48
CA ALA A 149 -20.44 -3.50 60.04
C ALA A 149 -19.46 -3.28 61.21
N PHE A 150 -19.18 -4.32 61.99
CA PHE A 150 -18.25 -4.27 63.10
C PHE A 150 -16.78 -4.34 62.66
N GLU A 151 -16.45 -5.22 61.69
CA GLU A 151 -15.07 -5.39 61.20
C GLU A 151 -14.63 -4.26 60.25
N ASP A 152 -15.50 -3.84 59.32
CA ASP A 152 -15.21 -2.77 58.35
C ASP A 152 -16.46 -1.90 58.08
N PRO A 153 -16.62 -0.81 58.86
CA PRO A 153 -17.73 0.13 58.68
C PRO A 153 -17.77 0.78 57.29
N GLY A 154 -16.61 0.92 56.63
CA GLY A 154 -16.51 1.50 55.29
C GLY A 154 -17.09 0.56 54.25
N PHE A 155 -16.75 -0.73 54.32
CA PHE A 155 -17.29 -1.74 53.43
C PHE A 155 -18.80 -1.95 53.62
N TYR A 156 -19.29 -1.91 54.87
CA TYR A 156 -20.72 -1.93 55.17
C TYR A 156 -21.48 -0.76 54.51
N LEU A 157 -20.94 0.46 54.60
CA LEU A 157 -21.52 1.63 53.94
C LEU A 157 -21.59 1.44 52.41
N VAL A 158 -20.55 0.86 51.81
CA VAL A 158 -20.53 0.55 50.37
C VAL A 158 -21.62 -0.44 50.01
N ILE A 159 -21.81 -1.51 50.77
CA ILE A 159 -22.88 -2.50 50.54
C ILE A 159 -24.27 -1.84 50.64
N ARG A 160 -24.46 -0.98 51.65
CA ARG A 160 -25.74 -0.25 51.84
C ARG A 160 -26.04 0.69 50.69
N ILE A 161 -25.07 1.49 50.25
CA ILE A 161 -25.21 2.39 49.10
C ILE A 161 -25.46 1.57 47.83
N TRP A 162 -24.72 0.48 47.65
CA TRP A 162 -24.85 -0.40 46.49
C TRP A 162 -26.25 -1.01 46.40
N HIS A 163 -26.78 -1.55 47.50
CA HIS A 163 -28.12 -2.12 47.55
C HIS A 163 -29.21 -1.13 47.11
N LEU A 164 -29.05 0.13 47.50
CA LEU A 164 -30.00 1.20 47.18
C LEU A 164 -29.87 1.69 45.73
N VAL A 165 -28.65 1.86 45.25
CA VAL A 165 -28.35 2.54 43.97
C VAL A 165 -28.36 1.58 42.77
N MET A 166 -27.99 0.31 42.94
CA MET A 166 -27.85 -0.63 41.81
C MET A 166 -29.13 -0.80 40.97
N PRO A 167 -30.33 -0.98 41.57
CA PRO A 167 -31.56 -1.11 40.79
C PRO A 167 -31.81 0.07 39.85
N SER A 168 -31.47 1.28 40.30
CA SER A 168 -31.61 2.53 39.55
C SER A 168 -30.63 2.62 38.38
N VAL A 169 -29.39 2.18 38.60
CA VAL A 169 -28.36 2.08 37.55
C VAL A 169 -28.78 1.05 36.48
N MET A 170 -29.30 -0.10 36.90
CA MET A 170 -29.78 -1.13 35.97
C MET A 170 -30.99 -0.67 35.16
N ALA A 171 -31.92 0.06 35.76
CA ALA A 171 -33.06 0.67 35.06
C ALA A 171 -32.60 1.69 34.01
N PHE A 172 -31.64 2.54 34.35
CA PHE A 172 -31.06 3.51 33.42
C PHE A 172 -30.43 2.83 32.20
N ILE A 173 -29.56 1.84 32.44
CA ILE A 173 -28.88 1.09 31.37
C ILE A 173 -29.91 0.35 30.51
N GLY A 174 -30.90 -0.30 31.12
CA GLY A 174 -31.95 -1.02 30.41
C GLY A 174 -32.71 -0.12 29.42
N VAL A 175 -33.15 1.06 29.86
CA VAL A 175 -33.82 2.04 28.98
C VAL A 175 -32.90 2.49 27.84
N MET A 176 -31.63 2.74 28.13
CA MET A 176 -30.65 3.18 27.12
C MET A 176 -30.39 2.09 26.07
N VAL A 177 -30.27 0.83 26.48
CA VAL A 177 -30.08 -0.31 25.57
C VAL A 177 -31.31 -0.54 24.72
N VAL A 178 -32.51 -0.57 25.31
CA VAL A 178 -33.76 -0.79 24.59
C VAL A 178 -34.02 0.32 23.56
N THR A 179 -33.87 1.57 23.97
CA THR A 179 -34.08 2.72 23.06
C THR A 179 -33.03 2.81 21.96
N SER A 180 -31.78 2.44 22.23
CA SER A 180 -30.71 2.40 21.22
C SER A 180 -30.90 1.25 20.23
N SER A 181 -31.29 0.07 20.72
CA SER A 181 -31.60 -1.10 19.89
C SER A 181 -32.81 -0.81 18.99
N TYR A 182 -33.86 -0.19 19.54
CA TYR A 182 -35.01 0.26 18.76
C TYR A 182 -34.62 1.23 17.65
N ARG A 183 -33.75 2.22 17.94
CA ARG A 183 -33.24 3.15 16.92
C ARG A 183 -32.45 2.45 15.82
N LEU A 184 -31.62 1.47 16.14
CA LEU A 184 -30.83 0.75 15.14
C LEU A 184 -31.74 -0.09 14.21
N TRP A 185 -32.72 -0.78 14.79
CA TRP A 185 -33.57 -1.73 14.07
C TRP A 185 -34.70 -1.06 13.27
N PHE A 186 -35.27 0.04 13.77
CA PHE A 186 -36.37 0.76 13.12
C PHE A 186 -35.92 2.07 12.45
N GLY A 187 -34.85 2.69 12.91
CA GLY A 187 -34.25 3.87 12.27
C GLY A 187 -33.63 3.55 10.91
N SER A 188 -33.02 2.37 10.74
CA SER A 188 -32.48 1.91 9.45
C SER A 188 -33.57 1.68 8.39
N ARG A 189 -34.77 1.21 8.80
CA ARG A 189 -35.92 1.01 7.91
C ARG A 189 -36.67 2.28 7.53
N THR A 190 -36.56 3.34 8.33
CA THR A 190 -37.23 4.63 8.08
C THR A 190 -36.34 5.64 7.36
N ARG A 191 -35.02 5.58 7.55
CA ARG A 191 -34.04 6.42 6.82
C ARG A 191 -33.98 6.11 5.33
N SER A 192 -34.29 4.89 4.94
CA SER A 192 -34.34 4.45 3.53
C SER A 192 -35.59 4.93 2.77
N ARG A 193 -36.58 5.55 3.43
CA ARG A 193 -37.84 5.99 2.79
C ARG A 193 -38.15 7.48 2.92
N ARG A 194 -37.36 8.25 3.66
CA ARG A 194 -37.53 9.71 3.73
C ARG A 194 -36.74 10.35 2.60
N PHE A 195 -37.46 11.12 1.78
CA PHE A 195 -37.02 11.83 0.58
C PHE A 195 -36.81 10.93 -0.64
N GLY A 196 -37.60 11.20 -1.70
CA GLY A 196 -37.25 10.74 -3.03
C GLY A 196 -35.87 11.30 -3.34
N ARG A 197 -34.86 10.42 -3.36
CA ARG A 197 -33.54 10.76 -3.90
C ARG A 197 -33.78 11.32 -5.29
N GLY A 198 -33.58 12.62 -5.49
CA GLY A 198 -33.44 13.08 -6.87
C GLY A 198 -32.27 12.33 -7.48
N SER A 199 -32.41 11.99 -8.75
CA SER A 199 -31.33 11.38 -9.50
C SER A 199 -30.16 12.36 -9.55
N LEU A 200 -28.96 11.87 -9.24
CA LEU A 200 -27.73 12.58 -9.60
C LEU A 200 -27.74 12.86 -11.11
N PRO A 201 -27.16 13.98 -11.55
CA PRO A 201 -27.00 14.24 -12.98
C PRO A 201 -26.18 13.10 -13.61
N ARG A 202 -26.46 12.79 -14.88
CA ARG A 202 -25.64 11.82 -15.62
C ARG A 202 -24.20 12.32 -15.64
N TRP A 203 -23.26 11.43 -15.32
CA TRP A 203 -21.83 11.70 -15.41
C TRP A 203 -21.30 11.24 -16.77
N PRO A 204 -20.44 12.01 -17.45
CA PRO A 204 -20.03 13.40 -17.15
C PRO A 204 -21.16 14.42 -17.41
N ALA A 205 -21.18 15.51 -16.63
CA ALA A 205 -22.26 16.50 -16.67
C ALA A 205 -22.22 17.42 -17.92
N SER A 206 -21.07 17.52 -18.59
CA SER A 206 -20.91 18.13 -19.91
C SER A 206 -20.03 17.23 -20.78
N THR A 207 -20.44 17.01 -22.03
CA THR A 207 -19.63 16.35 -23.07
C THR A 207 -18.53 17.26 -23.62
N GLU A 208 -18.54 18.54 -23.26
CA GLU A 208 -17.55 19.54 -23.66
C GLU A 208 -16.34 19.61 -22.73
N ASP A 209 -16.47 19.15 -21.47
CA ASP A 209 -15.36 19.10 -20.52
C ASP A 209 -14.58 17.79 -20.70
N ASP A 210 -13.65 17.84 -21.65
CA ASP A 210 -12.78 16.74 -22.01
C ASP A 210 -11.52 16.69 -21.11
N SER A 211 -11.58 17.27 -19.90
CA SER A 211 -10.50 17.23 -18.92
C SER A 211 -10.64 16.06 -17.93
N PRO A 212 -9.55 15.49 -17.43
CA PRO A 212 -9.62 14.46 -16.41
C PRO A 212 -10.15 15.06 -15.10
N SER A 213 -11.23 14.47 -14.57
CA SER A 213 -11.82 14.87 -13.30
C SER A 213 -12.17 13.63 -12.47
N LEU A 214 -12.19 13.80 -11.15
CA LEU A 214 -12.43 12.72 -10.21
C LEU A 214 -13.66 13.03 -9.35
N VAL A 215 -14.70 12.20 -9.45
CA VAL A 215 -15.84 12.27 -8.54
C VAL A 215 -15.45 11.65 -7.22
N VAL A 216 -15.50 12.45 -6.16
CA VAL A 216 -15.18 12.02 -4.78
C VAL A 216 -16.44 11.78 -3.93
N GLY A 217 -17.60 12.25 -4.38
CA GLY A 217 -18.86 12.02 -3.69
C GLY A 217 -20.02 12.84 -4.24
N GLU A 218 -21.07 12.94 -3.44
CA GLU A 218 -22.26 13.75 -3.71
C GLU A 218 -22.14 15.09 -2.98
N LEU A 219 -22.31 16.19 -3.71
CA LEU A 219 -22.47 17.52 -3.14
C LEU A 219 -23.95 17.76 -2.90
N HIS A 220 -24.34 17.82 -1.63
CA HIS A 220 -25.66 18.29 -1.25
C HIS A 220 -25.63 19.81 -1.04
N HIS A 221 -25.68 20.28 0.21
CA HIS A 221 -25.52 21.69 0.51
C HIS A 221 -24.02 22.04 0.66
N PRO A 222 -23.51 23.11 0.00
CA PRO A 222 -22.08 23.42 -0.01
C PRO A 222 -21.48 23.75 1.37
N THR A 223 -22.26 24.36 2.25
CA THR A 223 -21.78 24.90 3.53
C THR A 223 -22.44 24.27 4.75
N GLU A 224 -23.46 23.42 4.56
CA GLU A 224 -24.22 22.83 5.65
C GLU A 224 -24.30 21.32 5.47
N PRO A 225 -24.24 20.51 6.54
CA PRO A 225 -24.41 19.07 6.46
C PRO A 225 -25.90 18.71 6.29
N ARG A 226 -26.51 19.18 5.19
CA ARG A 226 -27.92 19.02 4.88
C ARG A 226 -28.09 18.34 3.53
N GLU A 227 -28.90 17.28 3.51
CA GLU A 227 -29.32 16.61 2.29
C GLU A 227 -30.27 17.50 1.48
N ILE A 228 -30.07 17.53 0.16
CA ILE A 228 -30.94 18.24 -0.80
C ILE A 228 -31.57 17.26 -1.79
N THR A 229 -32.71 17.64 -2.35
CA THR A 229 -33.48 16.78 -3.26
C THR A 229 -32.82 16.56 -4.62
N ARG A 230 -31.87 17.42 -5.03
CA ARG A 230 -31.13 17.29 -6.29
C ARG A 230 -29.63 17.52 -6.04
N PRO A 231 -28.90 16.50 -5.54
CA PRO A 231 -27.45 16.62 -5.34
C PRO A 231 -26.73 16.75 -6.69
N SER A 232 -25.55 17.37 -6.65
CA SER A 232 -24.60 17.38 -7.76
C SER A 232 -23.39 16.50 -7.43
N TRP A 233 -22.52 16.26 -8.41
CA TRP A 233 -21.27 15.56 -8.16
C TRP A 233 -20.27 16.49 -7.46
N LEU A 234 -19.67 16.02 -6.37
CA LEU A 234 -18.48 16.63 -5.81
C LEU A 234 -17.27 16.12 -6.58
N THR A 235 -16.65 17.00 -7.35
CA THR A 235 -15.57 16.65 -8.27
C THR A 235 -14.27 17.38 -7.92
N LEU A 236 -13.15 16.66 -7.98
CA LEU A 236 -11.84 17.25 -8.09
C LEU A 236 -11.56 17.53 -9.58
N PRO A 237 -11.37 18.80 -9.98
CA PRO A 237 -11.01 19.14 -11.36
C PRO A 237 -9.56 18.73 -11.64
N GLU A 238 -9.17 18.68 -12.92
CA GLU A 238 -7.82 18.33 -13.39
C GLU A 238 -6.71 18.99 -12.58
N ARG A 239 -6.79 20.32 -12.38
CA ARG A 239 -5.79 21.06 -11.59
C ARG A 239 -5.64 20.56 -10.15
N GLY A 240 -6.74 20.08 -9.56
CA GLY A 240 -6.75 19.48 -8.22
C GLY A 240 -6.18 18.07 -8.18
N LEU A 241 -6.12 17.36 -9.31
CA LEU A 241 -5.46 16.05 -9.37
C LEU A 241 -3.94 16.18 -9.24
N TYR A 242 -3.36 17.29 -9.70
CA TYR A 242 -1.92 17.55 -9.64
C TYR A 242 -1.40 18.06 -8.29
N THR A 243 -2.28 18.37 -7.33
CA THR A 243 -1.86 18.82 -5.98
C THR A 243 -1.58 17.68 -5.01
N GLY A 244 -1.89 16.44 -5.41
CA GLY A 244 -1.86 15.27 -4.53
C GLY A 244 -3.12 15.16 -3.64
N VAL A 245 -3.49 13.93 -3.31
CA VAL A 245 -4.67 13.60 -2.49
C VAL A 245 -4.26 12.69 -1.34
N ALA A 246 -4.66 13.05 -0.11
CA ALA A 246 -4.44 12.25 1.09
C ALA A 246 -5.77 11.77 1.67
N ILE A 247 -5.88 10.46 1.96
CA ILE A 247 -7.11 9.82 2.44
C ILE A 247 -6.88 9.33 3.88
N PHE A 248 -7.59 9.91 4.84
CA PHE A 248 -7.48 9.59 6.26
C PHE A 248 -8.71 8.84 6.78
N GLY A 249 -8.52 7.94 7.73
CA GLY A 249 -9.61 7.20 8.37
C GLY A 249 -9.13 6.01 9.20
N ALA A 250 -9.91 5.60 10.20
CA ALA A 250 -9.60 4.45 11.04
C ALA A 250 -9.63 3.12 10.24
N VAL A 251 -9.14 2.04 10.84
CA VAL A 251 -9.24 0.70 10.24
C VAL A 251 -10.73 0.34 10.09
N GLY A 252 -11.11 -0.17 8.92
CA GLY A 252 -12.51 -0.54 8.63
C GLY A 252 -13.42 0.60 8.15
N THR A 253 -12.95 1.85 8.05
CA THR A 253 -13.77 2.99 7.59
C THR A 253 -13.95 3.08 6.07
N GLY A 254 -13.51 2.06 5.33
CA GLY A 254 -13.69 2.01 3.88
C GLY A 254 -12.72 2.84 3.04
N LYS A 255 -11.54 3.25 3.55
CA LYS A 255 -10.54 4.01 2.77
C LYS A 255 -10.24 3.40 1.39
N THR A 256 -10.04 2.09 1.35
CA THR A 256 -9.73 1.36 0.12
C THR A 256 -10.99 1.17 -0.74
N SER A 257 -12.09 0.71 -0.14
CA SER A 257 -13.31 0.35 -0.86
C SER A 257 -14.13 1.54 -1.36
N ALA A 258 -14.18 2.62 -0.59
CA ALA A 258 -15.00 3.81 -0.89
C ALA A 258 -14.21 4.94 -1.54
N CYS A 259 -12.88 4.96 -1.43
CA CYS A 259 -12.05 6.00 -2.04
C CYS A 259 -11.04 5.42 -3.04
N MET A 260 -10.04 4.65 -2.60
CA MET A 260 -8.93 4.24 -3.49
C MET A 260 -9.39 3.49 -4.74
N ARG A 261 -10.21 2.44 -4.59
CA ARG A 261 -10.76 1.64 -5.70
C ARG A 261 -11.58 2.50 -6.69
N PRO A 262 -12.66 3.19 -6.27
CA PRO A 262 -13.45 3.99 -7.21
C PRO A 262 -12.66 5.15 -7.82
N PHE A 263 -11.66 5.71 -7.11
CA PHE A 263 -10.84 6.78 -7.67
C PHE A 263 -9.90 6.26 -8.75
N ALA A 264 -9.21 5.16 -8.48
CA ALA A 264 -8.33 4.55 -9.46
C ALA A 264 -9.09 4.08 -10.71
N ARG A 265 -10.25 3.44 -10.53
CA ARG A 265 -11.12 3.03 -11.64
C ARG A 265 -11.51 4.22 -12.52
N GLN A 266 -11.96 5.32 -11.92
CA GLN A 266 -12.34 6.53 -12.68
C GLN A 266 -11.17 7.08 -13.50
N LEU A 267 -9.99 7.19 -12.89
CA LEU A 267 -8.82 7.77 -13.55
C LEU A 267 -8.24 6.84 -14.62
N LEU A 268 -8.20 5.52 -14.38
CA LEU A 268 -7.63 4.55 -15.32
C LEU A 268 -8.56 4.22 -16.49
N SER A 269 -9.87 4.38 -16.31
CA SER A 269 -10.85 4.22 -17.40
C SER A 269 -11.05 5.50 -18.23
N TRP A 270 -10.61 6.66 -17.74
CA TRP A 270 -10.70 7.91 -18.48
C TRP A 270 -9.82 7.87 -19.74
N GLN A 271 -10.44 8.18 -20.89
CA GLN A 271 -9.80 8.14 -22.22
C GLN A 271 -8.99 6.86 -22.48
N ALA A 272 -9.46 5.72 -21.96
CA ALA A 272 -8.74 4.44 -22.00
C ALA A 272 -8.32 3.98 -23.41
N ALA A 273 -9.13 4.32 -24.43
CA ALA A 273 -8.89 3.98 -25.82
C ALA A 273 -7.89 4.91 -26.53
N ASP A 274 -7.54 6.07 -25.95
CA ASP A 274 -6.60 7.03 -26.54
C ASP A 274 -5.20 6.85 -25.93
N PRO A 275 -4.22 6.30 -26.67
CA PRO A 275 -2.87 6.08 -26.16
C PRO A 275 -2.14 7.34 -25.70
N ARG A 276 -2.51 8.53 -26.22
CA ARG A 276 -1.87 9.80 -25.87
C ARG A 276 -2.46 10.44 -24.61
N ARG A 277 -3.64 9.99 -24.18
CA ARG A 277 -4.41 10.64 -23.10
C ARG A 277 -4.71 9.71 -21.95
N ARG A 278 -4.74 8.39 -22.17
CA ARG A 278 -4.98 7.41 -21.12
C ARG A 278 -4.00 7.55 -19.96
N ALA A 279 -4.50 7.44 -18.74
CA ALA A 279 -3.67 7.58 -17.55
C ALA A 279 -2.68 6.42 -17.39
N ALA A 280 -1.41 6.74 -17.10
CA ALA A 280 -0.43 5.81 -16.54
C ALA A 280 -0.53 5.79 -15.02
N ALA A 281 -0.07 4.71 -14.37
CA ALA A 281 -0.03 4.65 -12.91
C ALA A 281 1.16 3.86 -12.38
N LEU A 282 1.67 4.30 -11.23
CA LEU A 282 2.57 3.53 -10.37
C LEU A 282 1.81 3.19 -9.09
N VAL A 283 1.51 1.91 -8.89
CA VAL A 283 0.79 1.42 -7.73
C VAL A 283 1.78 0.77 -6.77
N LEU A 284 1.90 1.34 -5.56
CA LEU A 284 2.75 0.84 -4.49
C LEU A 284 1.86 0.21 -3.42
N GLU A 285 1.82 -1.11 -3.35
CA GLU A 285 0.94 -1.82 -2.43
C GLU A 285 1.68 -2.93 -1.66
N VAL A 286 1.31 -3.14 -0.39
CA VAL A 286 1.95 -4.14 0.49
C VAL A 286 1.13 -5.44 0.61
N LYS A 287 -0.20 -5.38 0.39
CA LYS A 287 -1.11 -6.53 0.60
C LYS A 287 -1.45 -7.31 -0.67
N GLY A 288 -1.38 -6.67 -1.83
CA GLY A 288 -1.62 -7.26 -3.16
C GLY A 288 -3.08 -7.22 -3.64
N ASP A 289 -4.05 -7.10 -2.74
CA ASP A 289 -5.48 -7.09 -3.08
C ASP A 289 -5.84 -5.94 -4.04
N PHE A 290 -5.26 -4.76 -3.83
CA PHE A 290 -5.54 -3.59 -4.66
C PHE A 290 -4.93 -3.72 -6.07
N CYS A 291 -3.75 -4.31 -6.20
CA CYS A 291 -3.15 -4.63 -7.49
C CYS A 291 -4.06 -5.55 -8.33
N HIS A 292 -4.73 -6.52 -7.71
CA HIS A 292 -5.70 -7.37 -8.39
C HIS A 292 -6.94 -6.60 -8.86
N ASP A 293 -7.46 -5.68 -8.05
CA ASP A 293 -8.57 -4.81 -8.45
C ASP A 293 -8.19 -3.93 -9.65
N ILE A 294 -7.00 -3.31 -9.62
CA ILE A 294 -6.50 -2.45 -10.70
C ILE A 294 -6.37 -3.23 -12.00
N ARG A 295 -5.88 -4.47 -11.93
CA ARG A 295 -5.80 -5.34 -13.09
C ARG A 295 -7.18 -5.61 -13.69
N ALA A 296 -8.17 -5.94 -12.86
CA ALA A 296 -9.54 -6.18 -13.30
C ALA A 296 -10.16 -4.90 -13.91
N ASP A 297 -9.96 -3.73 -13.28
CA ASP A 297 -10.44 -2.45 -13.82
C ASP A 297 -9.80 -2.11 -15.18
N LEU A 298 -8.52 -2.46 -15.40
CA LEU A 298 -7.85 -2.29 -16.69
C LEU A 298 -8.36 -3.29 -17.73
N GLU A 299 -8.62 -4.54 -17.35
CA GLU A 299 -9.23 -5.55 -18.23
C GLU A 299 -10.63 -5.08 -18.68
N ASP A 300 -11.46 -4.59 -17.75
CA ASP A 300 -12.77 -3.98 -18.03
C ASP A 300 -12.67 -2.77 -18.98
N ALA A 301 -11.59 -2.00 -18.89
CA ALA A 301 -11.34 -0.84 -19.75
C ALA A 301 -10.68 -1.19 -21.10
N GLY A 302 -10.46 -2.47 -21.41
CA GLY A 302 -9.78 -2.92 -22.64
C GLY A 302 -8.27 -2.66 -22.65
N ARG A 303 -7.68 -2.39 -21.48
CA ARG A 303 -6.27 -2.02 -21.26
C ARG A 303 -5.48 -3.06 -20.48
N GLY A 304 -5.97 -4.31 -20.39
CA GLY A 304 -5.30 -5.37 -19.62
C GLY A 304 -3.83 -5.62 -20.04
N GLY A 305 -3.48 -5.35 -21.30
CA GLY A 305 -2.11 -5.42 -21.81
C GLY A 305 -1.15 -4.38 -21.22
N ASP A 306 -1.67 -3.27 -20.68
CA ASP A 306 -0.88 -2.19 -20.08
C ASP A 306 -0.39 -2.52 -18.65
N TYR A 307 -0.91 -3.59 -18.03
CA TYR A 307 -0.61 -3.95 -16.64
C TYR A 307 0.70 -4.73 -16.51
N ILE A 308 1.62 -4.19 -15.73
CA ILE A 308 2.94 -4.75 -15.43
C ILE A 308 3.09 -4.91 -13.92
N GLU A 309 3.22 -6.16 -13.49
CA GLU A 309 3.42 -6.48 -12.08
C GLU A 309 4.89 -6.81 -11.79
N LEU A 310 5.49 -6.01 -10.91
CA LEU A 310 6.81 -6.23 -10.35
C LEU A 310 6.64 -6.80 -8.95
N GLY A 311 6.83 -8.10 -8.83
CA GLY A 311 6.84 -8.80 -7.55
C GLY A 311 7.89 -9.90 -7.53
N LEU A 312 8.20 -10.42 -6.34
CA LEU A 312 9.26 -11.40 -6.14
C LEU A 312 9.02 -12.72 -6.88
N GLY A 313 7.76 -13.09 -7.12
CA GLY A 313 7.33 -14.22 -7.96
C GLY A 313 7.01 -13.85 -9.41
N GLY A 314 7.16 -12.58 -9.79
CA GLY A 314 6.75 -12.04 -11.08
C GLY A 314 7.63 -12.49 -12.26
N ARG A 315 7.18 -12.11 -13.47
CA ARG A 315 7.83 -12.40 -14.75
C ARG A 315 8.83 -11.33 -15.22
N TRP A 316 8.90 -10.21 -14.51
CA TRP A 316 9.64 -9.02 -14.91
C TRP A 316 10.88 -8.82 -14.05
N GLN A 317 11.97 -8.40 -14.68
CA GLN A 317 13.22 -8.00 -14.05
C GLN A 317 13.44 -6.50 -14.22
N TRP A 318 13.97 -5.84 -13.20
CA TRP A 318 14.27 -4.41 -13.25
C TRP A 318 15.48 -4.06 -12.40
N ASN A 319 16.56 -3.61 -13.04
CA ASN A 319 17.72 -3.05 -12.34
C ASN A 319 17.48 -1.55 -12.04
N PRO A 320 17.38 -1.14 -10.77
CA PRO A 320 17.18 0.28 -10.42
C PRO A 320 18.39 1.17 -10.74
N LEU A 321 19.58 0.59 -10.88
CA LEU A 321 20.82 1.31 -11.22
C LEU A 321 21.03 1.43 -12.74
N ALA A 322 20.24 0.74 -13.56
CA ALA A 322 20.29 0.84 -15.01
C ALA A 322 19.55 2.09 -15.49
N THR A 323 20.16 3.25 -15.26
CA THR A 323 19.66 4.58 -15.63
C THR A 323 20.76 5.40 -16.29
N THR A 324 20.36 6.44 -17.03
CA THR A 324 21.25 7.38 -17.70
C THR A 324 21.86 8.43 -16.76
N MET A 325 21.48 8.43 -15.48
CA MET A 325 22.00 9.35 -14.48
C MET A 325 23.49 9.13 -14.23
N ASP A 326 24.19 10.23 -13.91
CA ASP A 326 25.59 10.17 -13.48
C ASP A 326 25.74 9.40 -12.15
N SER A 327 26.93 8.88 -11.89
CA SER A 327 27.19 8.00 -10.75
C SER A 327 27.02 8.71 -9.41
N TYR A 328 27.26 10.03 -9.34
CA TYR A 328 27.06 10.79 -8.11
C TYR A 328 25.58 10.94 -7.80
N SER A 329 24.76 11.33 -8.79
CA SER A 329 23.31 11.49 -8.61
C SER A 329 22.63 10.18 -8.24
N LEU A 330 23.08 9.06 -8.81
CA LEU A 330 22.67 7.71 -8.40
C LEU A 330 23.04 7.42 -6.96
N ALA A 331 24.32 7.60 -6.61
CA ALA A 331 24.81 7.32 -5.26
C ALA A 331 24.13 8.18 -4.21
N TYR A 332 23.88 9.46 -4.51
CA TYR A 332 23.18 10.38 -3.62
C TYR A 332 21.72 9.96 -3.40
N THR A 333 21.06 9.45 -4.45
CA THR A 333 19.70 8.91 -4.34
C THR A 333 19.67 7.69 -3.43
N VAL A 334 20.63 6.76 -3.58
CA VAL A 334 20.74 5.58 -2.71
C VAL A 334 21.05 6.00 -1.27
N ALA A 335 22.00 6.91 -1.04
CA ALA A 335 22.33 7.41 0.28
C ALA A 335 21.15 8.16 0.95
N THR A 336 20.36 8.88 0.17
CA THR A 336 19.15 9.54 0.67
C THR A 336 18.08 8.52 1.06
N LEU A 337 17.92 7.45 0.28
CA LEU A 337 17.02 6.35 0.60
C LEU A 337 17.43 5.66 1.91
N LEU A 338 18.73 5.40 2.12
CA LEU A 338 19.26 4.86 3.38
C LEU A 338 18.85 5.73 4.57
N ASN A 339 19.04 7.04 4.48
CA ASN A 339 18.67 7.99 5.53
C ASN A 339 17.16 8.06 5.79
N GLN A 340 16.33 7.85 4.77
CA GLN A 340 14.88 7.82 4.93
C GLN A 340 14.39 6.54 5.61
N LEU A 341 15.06 5.40 5.36
CA LEU A 341 14.69 4.11 5.93
C LEU A 341 15.15 3.96 7.38
N PHE A 342 16.36 4.40 7.72
CA PHE A 342 16.97 4.18 9.03
C PHE A 342 16.97 5.44 9.92
N GLY A 343 16.43 6.55 9.43
CA GLY A 343 16.39 7.84 10.10
C GLY A 343 17.61 8.72 9.79
N LYS A 344 17.40 10.04 9.74
CA LYS A 344 18.49 10.99 9.52
C LYS A 344 19.38 11.05 10.75
N GLY A 345 20.63 10.63 10.62
CA GLY A 345 21.68 11.02 11.55
C GLY A 345 21.83 12.55 11.59
N LYS A 346 22.20 13.10 12.74
CA LYS A 346 22.45 14.55 12.88
C LYS A 346 23.71 15.02 12.11
N GLU A 347 24.55 14.08 11.68
CA GLU A 347 25.85 14.36 11.09
C GLU A 347 25.83 14.24 9.56
N PRO A 348 26.11 15.34 8.83
CA PRO A 348 26.18 15.33 7.36
C PRO A 348 27.23 14.37 6.79
N PHE A 349 28.25 14.04 7.58
CA PHE A 349 29.36 13.17 7.21
C PHE A 349 28.90 11.82 6.64
N TRP A 350 27.95 11.15 7.29
CA TRP A 350 27.52 9.80 6.90
C TRP A 350 26.88 9.76 5.52
N GLN A 351 26.03 10.73 5.20
CA GLN A 351 25.42 10.83 3.89
C GLN A 351 26.48 11.00 2.79
N GLN A 352 27.49 11.84 3.05
CA GLN A 352 28.58 12.07 2.12
C GLN A 352 29.47 10.83 1.98
N ALA A 353 29.77 10.13 3.08
CA ALA A 353 30.57 8.91 3.08
C ALA A 353 29.89 7.79 2.27
N TYR A 354 28.58 7.55 2.48
CA TYR A 354 27.81 6.56 1.72
C TYR A 354 27.74 6.94 0.24
N THR A 355 27.49 8.22 -0.06
CA THR A 355 27.47 8.72 -1.44
C THR A 355 28.82 8.51 -2.13
N ASN A 356 29.93 8.80 -1.44
CA ASN A 356 31.26 8.68 -2.02
C ASN A 356 31.60 7.20 -2.31
N LEU A 357 31.38 6.31 -1.34
CA LEU A 357 31.60 4.87 -1.54
C LEU A 357 30.79 4.34 -2.72
N ILE A 358 29.47 4.55 -2.71
CA ILE A 358 28.56 4.02 -3.74
C ILE A 358 28.91 4.61 -5.12
N ARG A 359 29.23 5.90 -5.20
CA ARG A 359 29.65 6.55 -6.46
C ARG A 359 30.83 5.83 -7.09
N TRP A 360 31.90 5.61 -6.34
CA TRP A 360 33.11 5.01 -6.89
C TRP A 360 32.94 3.53 -7.23
N LEU A 361 32.11 2.80 -6.48
CA LEU A 361 31.72 1.45 -6.85
C LEU A 361 30.91 1.42 -8.17
N ILE A 362 30.00 2.37 -8.39
CA ILE A 362 29.27 2.50 -9.66
C ILE A 362 30.24 2.84 -10.80
N GLU A 363 31.16 3.80 -10.61
CA GLU A 363 32.18 4.15 -11.61
C GLU A 363 33.07 2.97 -11.96
N LEU A 364 33.51 2.19 -10.96
CA LEU A 364 34.30 0.99 -11.17
C LEU A 364 33.58 -0.02 -12.07
N HIS A 365 32.30 -0.27 -11.82
CA HIS A 365 31.53 -1.18 -12.66
C HIS A 365 31.24 -0.62 -14.06
N ARG A 366 31.11 0.70 -14.21
CA ARG A 366 30.99 1.36 -15.53
C ARG A 366 32.31 1.35 -16.33
N ALA A 367 33.44 1.19 -15.65
CA ALA A 367 34.77 1.02 -16.25
C ALA A 367 35.06 -0.45 -16.66
N LEU A 368 34.21 -1.41 -16.27
CA LEU A 368 34.35 -2.81 -16.72
C LEU A 368 33.70 -3.03 -18.09
N PRO A 369 34.04 -4.12 -18.81
CA PRO A 369 33.54 -4.38 -20.16
C PRO A 369 32.02 -4.45 -20.24
N GLU A 370 31.38 -4.97 -19.20
CA GLU A 370 29.93 -5.11 -19.13
C GLU A 370 29.21 -3.77 -18.95
N GLN A 371 29.91 -2.74 -18.45
CA GLN A 371 29.36 -1.43 -18.07
C GLN A 371 28.06 -1.54 -17.26
N TRP A 372 27.98 -2.58 -16.42
CA TRP A 372 26.77 -3.00 -15.73
C TRP A 372 27.01 -3.10 -14.24
N VAL A 373 26.06 -2.57 -13.47
CA VAL A 373 26.09 -2.57 -12.01
C VAL A 373 24.73 -2.86 -11.44
N THR A 374 24.66 -3.75 -10.46
CA THR A 374 23.46 -4.05 -9.68
C THR A 374 23.68 -3.75 -8.20
N PHE A 375 22.61 -3.70 -7.40
CA PHE A 375 22.76 -3.54 -5.96
C PHE A 375 23.51 -4.71 -5.30
N ARG A 376 23.42 -5.92 -5.86
CA ARG A 376 24.21 -7.08 -5.43
C ARG A 376 25.71 -6.85 -5.68
N ASP A 377 26.07 -6.31 -6.84
CA ASP A 377 27.47 -5.99 -7.15
C ASP A 377 28.04 -4.96 -6.18
N LEU A 378 27.25 -3.91 -5.89
CA LEU A 378 27.62 -2.90 -4.90
C LEU A 378 27.79 -3.52 -3.51
N TYR A 379 26.90 -4.44 -3.12
CA TYR A 379 27.00 -5.16 -1.85
C TYR A 379 28.31 -5.94 -1.74
N HIS A 380 28.60 -6.79 -2.73
CA HIS A 380 29.80 -7.64 -2.74
C HIS A 380 31.08 -6.81 -2.72
N CYS A 381 31.15 -5.73 -3.51
CA CYS A 381 32.29 -4.83 -3.49
C CYS A 381 32.43 -4.05 -2.18
N ALA A 382 31.31 -3.66 -1.53
CA ALA A 382 31.36 -2.95 -0.25
C ALA A 382 31.93 -3.80 0.89
N ILE A 383 31.57 -5.09 0.94
CA ILE A 383 32.00 -6.00 2.02
C ILE A 383 33.36 -6.68 1.77
N ALA A 384 33.83 -6.70 0.52
CA ALA A 384 35.10 -7.34 0.13
C ALA A 384 36.06 -6.31 -0.51
N PRO A 385 36.92 -5.64 0.29
CA PRO A 385 37.85 -4.63 -0.22
C PRO A 385 38.81 -5.16 -1.30
N ASP A 386 39.19 -6.43 -1.23
CA ASP A 386 40.09 -7.06 -2.21
C ASP A 386 39.42 -7.19 -3.59
N LEU A 387 38.09 -7.34 -3.63
CA LEU A 387 37.32 -7.40 -4.88
C LEU A 387 37.38 -6.08 -5.65
N ILE A 388 37.44 -4.94 -4.94
CA ILE A 388 37.63 -3.62 -5.54
C ILE A 388 38.98 -3.58 -6.26
N GLY A 389 40.06 -4.01 -5.59
CA GLY A 389 41.40 -4.06 -6.19
C GLY A 389 41.48 -4.98 -7.41
N GLN A 390 40.87 -6.17 -7.34
CA GLN A 390 40.80 -7.10 -8.48
C GLN A 390 40.06 -6.49 -9.68
N LYS A 391 38.95 -5.78 -9.45
CA LYS A 391 38.18 -5.12 -10.51
C LYS A 391 38.91 -3.91 -11.10
N ILE A 392 39.67 -3.16 -10.30
CA ILE A 392 40.54 -2.08 -10.80
C ILE A 392 41.60 -2.66 -11.75
N GLU A 393 42.22 -3.77 -11.38
CA GLU A 393 43.17 -4.47 -12.24
C GLU A 393 42.51 -4.91 -13.56
N GLN A 394 41.33 -5.53 -13.48
CA GLN A 394 40.56 -5.91 -14.67
C GLN A 394 40.28 -4.70 -15.57
N ALA A 395 39.80 -3.57 -15.02
CA ALA A 395 39.52 -2.37 -15.78
C ALA A 395 40.79 -1.79 -16.45
N ARG A 396 41.94 -1.88 -15.78
CA ARG A 396 43.25 -1.44 -16.31
C ARG A 396 43.70 -2.27 -17.50
N THR A 397 43.49 -3.59 -17.47
CA THR A 397 43.90 -4.47 -18.58
C THR A 397 43.17 -4.20 -19.89
N LEU A 398 42.02 -3.50 -19.86
CA LEU A 398 41.22 -3.18 -21.05
C LEU A 398 41.85 -2.12 -21.95
N ASP A 399 42.60 -1.17 -21.39
CA ASP A 399 43.32 -0.16 -22.17
C ASP A 399 44.58 -0.74 -22.85
N GLY A 400 44.94 -1.98 -22.54
CA GLY A 400 46.22 -2.60 -22.93
C GLY A 400 47.41 -1.93 -22.24
N PRO A 401 48.62 -2.50 -22.33
CA PRO A 401 49.82 -1.76 -21.97
C PRO A 401 49.95 -0.54 -22.90
N PRO A 402 50.24 0.66 -22.39
CA PRO A 402 50.60 1.77 -23.27
C PRO A 402 51.83 1.33 -24.09
N PRO A 403 51.86 1.53 -25.43
CA PRO A 403 53.07 1.28 -26.19
C PRO A 403 54.11 2.31 -25.76
N THR A 404 55.02 1.90 -24.87
CA THR A 404 55.80 2.86 -24.08
C THR A 404 56.91 3.52 -24.90
N SER A 405 57.40 2.86 -25.94
CA SER A 405 58.46 3.36 -26.80
C SER A 405 58.42 2.67 -28.16
N TRP A 406 58.64 3.42 -29.23
CA TRP A 406 58.84 2.92 -30.59
C TRP A 406 60.26 3.23 -31.05
N ILE A 407 60.86 2.31 -31.81
CA ILE A 407 62.08 2.57 -32.56
C ILE A 407 61.67 2.98 -33.96
N VAL A 408 62.05 4.19 -34.38
CA VAL A 408 61.76 4.75 -35.69
C VAL A 408 63.05 4.81 -36.50
N VAL A 409 63.03 4.22 -37.70
CA VAL A 409 64.16 4.22 -38.64
C VAL A 409 63.70 4.64 -40.02
N SER A 410 64.65 5.10 -40.83
CA SER A 410 64.45 5.31 -42.27
C SER A 410 64.15 3.98 -42.96
N ARG A 411 63.10 3.95 -43.78
CA ARG A 411 62.71 2.79 -44.59
C ARG A 411 63.79 2.40 -45.59
N LEU A 412 64.53 3.39 -46.09
CA LEU A 412 65.64 3.21 -47.03
C LEU A 412 66.80 2.47 -46.35
N ASP A 413 67.13 2.86 -45.12
CA ASP A 413 68.23 2.23 -44.38
C ASP A 413 67.86 0.82 -43.93
N LEU A 414 66.61 0.58 -43.54
CA LEU A 414 66.12 -0.77 -43.28
C LEU A 414 66.17 -1.67 -44.53
N HIS A 415 65.87 -1.12 -45.73
CA HIS A 415 65.95 -1.87 -46.99
C HIS A 415 67.39 -2.19 -47.42
N ARG A 416 68.34 -1.29 -47.16
CA ARG A 416 69.78 -1.53 -47.45
C ARG A 416 70.34 -2.69 -46.63
N HIS A 417 69.79 -2.91 -45.43
CA HIS A 417 70.20 -3.97 -44.50
C HIS A 417 69.25 -5.19 -44.47
N ARG A 418 68.56 -5.44 -45.58
CA ARG A 418 67.55 -6.51 -45.75
C ARG A 418 68.05 -7.94 -45.50
N GLY A 419 69.37 -8.16 -45.49
CA GLY A 419 70.01 -9.46 -45.22
C GLY A 419 70.36 -9.72 -43.75
N ASP A 420 70.21 -8.75 -42.86
CA ASP A 420 70.80 -8.77 -41.51
C ASP A 420 69.83 -9.26 -40.41
N GLY A 421 68.71 -9.90 -40.77
CA GLY A 421 67.68 -10.35 -39.82
C GLY A 421 66.77 -9.23 -39.27
N LEU A 422 67.07 -7.96 -39.57
CA LEU A 422 66.32 -6.79 -39.07
C LEU A 422 64.84 -6.74 -39.51
N LEU A 423 64.47 -7.47 -40.57
CA LEU A 423 63.09 -7.56 -41.07
C LEU A 423 62.23 -8.62 -40.37
N GLU A 424 62.80 -9.40 -39.44
CA GLU A 424 62.04 -10.35 -38.63
C GLU A 424 61.08 -9.64 -37.65
N HIS A 425 61.37 -8.38 -37.33
CA HIS A 425 60.50 -7.53 -36.51
C HIS A 425 59.33 -6.95 -37.35
N GLN A 426 58.18 -6.74 -36.69
CA GLN A 426 57.00 -6.16 -37.33
C GLN A 426 57.13 -4.64 -37.47
N TRP A 427 57.50 -4.18 -38.67
CA TRP A 427 57.64 -2.77 -39.00
C TRP A 427 56.34 -2.17 -39.55
N HIS A 428 55.90 -1.06 -38.97
CA HIS A 428 54.74 -0.29 -39.41
C HIS A 428 55.18 1.06 -40.00
N PRO A 429 54.46 1.66 -40.95
CA PRO A 429 54.75 3.01 -41.42
C PRO A 429 54.67 4.05 -40.28
N ALA A 430 55.61 4.99 -40.25
CA ALA A 430 55.62 6.13 -39.34
C ALA A 430 55.49 7.43 -40.17
N GLY A 431 54.39 8.17 -39.98
CA GLY A 431 54.06 9.38 -40.76
C GLY A 431 53.27 9.10 -42.06
N HIS A 432 52.90 10.16 -42.79
CA HIS A 432 52.14 10.07 -44.04
C HIS A 432 53.01 9.86 -45.29
N ASP A 433 54.30 10.16 -45.20
CA ASP A 433 55.22 10.16 -46.36
C ASP A 433 55.78 8.75 -46.67
N GLY A 434 55.54 7.76 -45.79
CA GLY A 434 55.94 6.37 -45.99
C GLY A 434 57.46 6.10 -45.96
N GLU A 435 58.27 7.14 -45.76
CA GLU A 435 59.74 7.08 -45.71
C GLU A 435 60.30 6.58 -44.38
N ARG A 436 59.52 6.67 -43.30
CA ARG A 436 59.91 6.19 -41.97
C ARG A 436 59.06 4.98 -41.59
N VAL A 437 59.68 4.05 -40.88
CA VAL A 437 59.02 2.87 -40.33
C VAL A 437 59.34 2.77 -38.84
N ARG A 438 58.41 2.21 -38.07
CA ARG A 438 58.50 2.05 -36.62
C ARG A 438 58.20 0.62 -36.20
N THR A 439 58.84 0.19 -35.13
CA THR A 439 58.57 -1.08 -34.44
C THR A 439 58.56 -0.84 -32.93
N LEU A 440 57.98 -1.76 -32.16
CA LEU A 440 58.01 -1.69 -30.71
C LEU A 440 59.46 -1.65 -30.20
N TYR A 441 59.70 -0.88 -29.15
CA TYR A 441 61.03 -0.78 -28.57
C TYR A 441 61.53 -2.13 -28.07
N ASP A 442 62.69 -2.50 -28.56
CA ASP A 442 63.47 -3.66 -28.16
C ASP A 442 64.93 -3.20 -28.04
N LYS A 443 65.52 -3.42 -26.87
CA LYS A 443 66.88 -2.97 -26.56
C LYS A 443 67.90 -3.67 -27.45
N ASP A 444 67.73 -4.97 -27.72
CA ASP A 444 68.69 -5.74 -28.51
C ASP A 444 68.65 -5.30 -29.98
N LEU A 445 67.46 -4.95 -30.48
CA LEU A 445 67.29 -4.36 -31.80
C LEU A 445 67.93 -2.97 -31.89
N LEU A 446 67.76 -2.12 -30.88
CA LEU A 446 68.36 -0.79 -30.86
C LEU A 446 69.89 -0.85 -30.87
N ASP A 447 70.48 -1.75 -30.08
CA ASP A 447 71.92 -1.99 -30.04
C ASP A 447 72.42 -2.54 -31.39
N ALA A 448 71.65 -3.43 -32.03
CA ALA A 448 71.94 -3.97 -33.36
C ALA A 448 71.86 -2.93 -34.49
N LEU A 449 70.91 -1.99 -34.42
CA LEU A 449 70.78 -0.87 -35.35
C LEU A 449 71.94 0.12 -35.18
N THR A 450 72.31 0.42 -33.93
CA THR A 450 73.41 1.33 -33.58
C THR A 450 74.77 0.78 -34.03
N ALA A 451 75.01 -0.51 -33.81
CA ALA A 451 76.24 -1.19 -34.26
C ALA A 451 76.40 -1.19 -35.79
N ARG A 452 75.31 -1.02 -36.54
CA ARG A 452 75.29 -0.97 -38.01
C ARG A 452 75.27 0.46 -38.57
N GLY A 453 75.34 1.47 -37.71
CA GLY A 453 75.33 2.87 -38.11
C GLY A 453 73.97 3.36 -38.64
N ILE A 454 72.87 2.67 -38.31
CA ILE A 454 71.53 3.08 -38.68
C ILE A 454 71.03 4.09 -37.64
N GLU A 455 70.65 5.29 -38.08
CA GLU A 455 70.11 6.33 -37.21
C GLU A 455 68.69 5.93 -36.76
N ALA A 456 68.58 5.52 -35.50
CA ALA A 456 67.33 5.10 -34.87
C ALA A 456 66.85 6.17 -33.88
N ALA A 457 65.66 6.71 -34.09
CA ALA A 457 65.02 7.64 -33.16
C ALA A 457 64.07 6.88 -32.24
N ILE A 458 64.13 7.16 -30.93
CA ILE A 458 63.15 6.63 -29.98
C ILE A 458 61.97 7.60 -29.92
N GLU A 459 60.82 7.15 -30.40
CA GLU A 459 59.57 7.88 -30.29
C GLU A 459 58.76 7.30 -29.13
N VAL A 460 58.64 8.07 -28.04
CA VAL A 460 57.74 7.72 -26.94
C VAL A 460 56.34 8.13 -27.36
N ASP A 461 55.39 7.19 -27.35
CA ASP A 461 54.00 7.48 -27.68
C ASP A 461 53.44 8.42 -26.59
N ARG A 462 53.40 9.72 -26.88
CA ARG A 462 52.77 10.74 -26.01
C ARG A 462 51.28 10.84 -26.26
N ARG A 463 50.63 9.74 -26.65
CA ARG A 463 49.18 9.73 -26.77
C ARG A 463 48.58 10.10 -25.41
N PRO A 464 47.67 11.09 -25.37
CA PRO A 464 46.96 11.38 -24.14
C PRO A 464 46.25 10.10 -23.69
N PRO A 465 46.26 9.79 -22.39
CA PRO A 465 45.58 8.60 -21.88
C PRO A 465 44.13 8.62 -22.32
N SER A 466 43.61 7.45 -22.71
CA SER A 466 42.20 7.30 -23.11
C SER A 466 41.29 7.84 -22.00
N GLU A 467 40.07 8.27 -22.35
CA GLU A 467 39.09 8.70 -21.35
C GLU A 467 38.78 7.57 -20.34
N HIS A 468 38.87 6.32 -20.80
CA HIS A 468 38.77 5.14 -19.96
C HIS A 468 39.94 5.04 -18.97
N ALA A 469 41.19 5.12 -19.45
CA ALA A 469 42.39 5.11 -18.61
C ALA A 469 42.39 6.25 -17.58
N GLN A 470 41.92 7.45 -17.95
CA GLN A 470 41.77 8.57 -17.01
C GLN A 470 40.73 8.29 -15.93
N ARG A 471 39.60 7.65 -16.28
CA ARG A 471 38.58 7.21 -15.31
C ARG A 471 39.13 6.14 -14.37
N VAL A 472 39.80 5.11 -14.89
CA VAL A 472 40.44 4.05 -14.09
C VAL A 472 41.47 4.65 -13.13
N ALA A 473 42.33 5.56 -13.61
CA ALA A 473 43.31 6.25 -12.76
C ALA A 473 42.64 7.12 -11.66
N ALA A 474 41.47 7.69 -11.91
CA ALA A 474 40.71 8.40 -10.88
C ALA A 474 40.15 7.45 -9.81
N ILE A 475 39.62 6.30 -10.22
CA ILE A 475 39.12 5.24 -9.32
C ILE A 475 40.27 4.67 -8.48
N GLU A 476 41.41 4.39 -9.11
CA GLU A 476 42.62 3.88 -8.44
C GLU A 476 43.14 4.88 -7.39
N ARG A 477 43.17 6.18 -7.72
CA ARG A 477 43.56 7.22 -6.76
C ARG A 477 42.62 7.25 -5.56
N TRP A 478 41.32 7.23 -5.79
CA TRP A 478 40.36 7.16 -4.69
C TRP A 478 40.58 5.90 -3.83
N TYR A 479 40.76 4.73 -4.46
CA TYR A 479 40.93 3.48 -3.72
C TYR A 479 42.18 3.49 -2.84
N HIS A 480 43.34 3.88 -3.38
CA HIS A 480 44.62 3.81 -2.66
C HIS A 480 44.85 4.98 -1.70
N TYR A 481 44.43 6.20 -2.06
CA TYR A 481 44.77 7.42 -1.31
C TYR A 481 43.61 7.96 -0.47
N ASP A 482 42.35 7.61 -0.78
CA ASP A 482 41.21 8.00 0.05
C ASP A 482 40.68 6.81 0.86
N TRP A 483 40.20 5.76 0.19
CA TRP A 483 39.46 4.65 0.83
C TRP A 483 40.32 3.76 1.72
N LEU A 484 41.50 3.33 1.23
CA LEU A 484 42.41 2.50 2.02
C LEU A 484 43.09 3.26 3.16
N GLN A 485 43.22 4.58 3.05
CA GLN A 485 43.81 5.44 4.08
C GLN A 485 42.86 5.76 5.24
N LEU A 486 41.55 5.50 5.08
CA LEU A 486 40.60 5.62 6.19
C LEU A 486 40.97 4.66 7.32
N ASP A 487 40.75 5.11 8.57
CA ASP A 487 40.86 4.24 9.73
C ASP A 487 40.01 2.98 9.53
N PRO A 488 40.54 1.78 9.84
CA PRO A 488 39.82 0.53 9.60
C PRO A 488 38.44 0.47 10.26
N LYS A 489 38.26 1.05 11.45
CA LYS A 489 36.95 1.07 12.13
C LYS A 489 35.99 2.01 11.43
N LEU A 490 36.46 3.16 10.96
CA LEU A 490 35.66 4.10 10.18
C LEU A 490 35.18 3.45 8.88
N ARG A 491 36.09 2.77 8.17
CA ARG A 491 35.74 2.03 6.95
C ARG A 491 34.68 0.97 7.22
N THR A 492 34.85 0.15 8.26
CA THR A 492 33.84 -0.85 8.67
C THR A 492 32.49 -0.21 8.96
N SER A 493 32.46 0.91 9.68
CA SER A 493 31.21 1.62 10.00
C SER A 493 30.51 2.18 8.75
N ILE A 494 31.27 2.69 7.77
CA ILE A 494 30.71 3.13 6.48
C ILE A 494 30.10 1.94 5.73
N VAL A 495 30.81 0.81 5.67
CA VAL A 495 30.35 -0.42 5.00
C VAL A 495 29.10 -0.97 5.68
N GLU A 496 29.05 -1.03 7.01
CA GLU A 496 27.87 -1.46 7.77
C GLU A 496 26.65 -0.61 7.42
N GLY A 497 26.81 0.72 7.36
CA GLY A 497 25.72 1.65 7.05
C GLY A 497 25.05 1.41 5.69
N VAL A 498 25.83 1.03 4.67
CA VAL A 498 25.27 0.68 3.35
C VAL A 498 24.83 -0.79 3.27
N SER A 499 25.47 -1.69 4.02
CA SER A 499 25.24 -3.13 3.96
C SER A 499 23.85 -3.54 4.42
N VAL A 500 23.27 -2.83 5.41
CA VAL A 500 21.91 -3.16 5.91
C VAL A 500 20.87 -3.15 4.78
N PHE A 501 20.96 -2.18 3.87
CA PHE A 501 20.07 -2.09 2.71
C PHE A 501 20.53 -2.99 1.56
N LEU A 502 21.81 -2.93 1.21
CA LEU A 502 22.34 -3.62 0.04
C LEU A 502 22.28 -5.16 0.18
N SER A 503 22.44 -5.69 1.40
CA SER A 503 22.34 -7.13 1.67
C SER A 503 20.96 -7.72 1.34
N MET A 504 19.88 -6.92 1.35
CA MET A 504 18.56 -7.38 0.92
C MET A 504 18.56 -7.83 -0.54
N PHE A 505 19.42 -7.24 -1.38
CA PHE A 505 19.55 -7.58 -2.79
C PHE A 505 20.42 -8.81 -3.04
N ASP A 506 20.99 -9.40 -2.00
CA ASP A 506 21.71 -10.68 -2.11
C ASP A 506 20.79 -11.88 -1.92
N LEU A 507 19.58 -11.68 -1.37
CA LEU A 507 18.55 -12.71 -1.26
C LEU A 507 18.17 -13.25 -2.66
N PRO A 508 18.07 -14.57 -2.86
CA PRO A 508 17.84 -15.16 -4.19
C PRO A 508 16.62 -14.59 -4.93
N ASP A 509 15.48 -14.47 -4.25
CA ASP A 509 14.23 -14.00 -4.87
C ASP A 509 14.30 -12.50 -5.24
N VAL A 510 14.95 -11.70 -4.40
CA VAL A 510 15.13 -10.26 -4.64
C VAL A 510 16.11 -10.04 -5.79
N ALA A 511 17.25 -10.71 -5.75
CA ALA A 511 18.26 -10.59 -6.79
C ALA A 511 17.76 -11.06 -8.15
N ARG A 512 16.96 -12.14 -8.17
CA ARG A 512 16.32 -12.66 -9.39
C ARG A 512 15.51 -11.59 -10.12
N VAL A 513 14.90 -10.66 -9.39
CA VAL A 513 14.05 -9.58 -9.93
C VAL A 513 14.83 -8.28 -10.13
N PHE A 514 15.61 -7.86 -9.13
CA PHE A 514 16.22 -6.53 -9.08
C PHE A 514 17.70 -6.46 -9.45
N CYS A 515 18.38 -7.60 -9.55
CA CYS A 515 19.78 -7.72 -9.94
C CYS A 515 19.95 -8.61 -11.18
N PRO A 516 19.27 -8.28 -12.30
CA PRO A 516 19.41 -9.06 -13.52
C PRO A 516 20.84 -9.00 -14.06
N PRO A 517 21.32 -10.06 -14.74
CA PRO A 517 22.61 -10.06 -15.40
C PRO A 517 22.66 -8.97 -16.48
N ALA A 518 23.88 -8.58 -16.87
CA ALA A 518 24.07 -7.59 -17.93
C ALA A 518 23.31 -8.02 -19.20
N PRO A 519 22.53 -7.10 -19.82
CA PRO A 519 21.84 -7.41 -21.06
C PRO A 519 22.88 -7.75 -22.12
N ARG A 520 22.78 -8.94 -22.71
CA ARG A 520 23.58 -9.27 -23.89
C ARG A 520 23.21 -8.29 -25.01
N PRO A 521 24.15 -7.87 -25.88
CA PRO A 521 23.81 -7.13 -27.09
C PRO A 521 22.67 -7.87 -27.80
N ALA A 522 21.53 -7.23 -27.91
CA ALA A 522 20.30 -7.88 -28.35
C ALA A 522 20.51 -8.43 -29.77
N ALA A 523 20.28 -9.74 -29.96
CA ALA A 523 19.61 -10.16 -31.17
C ALA A 523 18.31 -9.35 -31.25
N PRO A 524 17.92 -8.83 -32.43
CA PRO A 524 16.85 -7.85 -32.56
C PRO A 524 15.62 -8.32 -31.79
N VAL A 525 15.20 -7.49 -30.82
CA VAL A 525 13.90 -7.64 -30.17
C VAL A 525 12.89 -7.58 -31.31
N PRO A 526 12.04 -8.59 -31.54
CA PRO A 526 10.95 -8.44 -32.48
C PRO A 526 10.12 -7.24 -32.01
N ASP A 527 9.88 -6.27 -32.89
CA ASP A 527 9.07 -5.07 -32.65
C ASP A 527 7.63 -5.37 -32.21
N ASP A 528 7.27 -6.65 -32.13
CA ASP A 528 5.99 -7.12 -31.67
C ASP A 528 5.94 -7.10 -30.14
N LEU A 529 5.54 -5.94 -29.60
CA LEU A 529 4.65 -5.97 -28.44
C LEU A 529 3.49 -6.91 -28.85
N PRO A 530 3.20 -7.99 -28.10
CA PRO A 530 2.08 -8.86 -28.47
C PRO A 530 0.81 -8.00 -28.55
N PRO A 531 -0.03 -8.20 -29.58
CA PRO A 531 -1.22 -7.39 -29.77
C PRO A 531 -2.08 -7.44 -28.50
N PRO A 532 -2.69 -6.31 -28.09
CA PRO A 532 -3.51 -6.24 -26.89
C PRO A 532 -4.64 -7.28 -27.01
N GLY A 533 -4.62 -8.28 -26.12
CA GLY A 533 -5.64 -9.33 -26.06
C GLY A 533 -5.16 -10.76 -26.35
N ALA A 534 -3.89 -10.98 -26.74
CA ALA A 534 -3.37 -12.34 -26.82
C ALA A 534 -3.03 -12.87 -25.42
N ALA A 535 -3.80 -13.85 -24.93
CA ALA A 535 -3.35 -14.72 -23.85
C ALA A 535 -2.11 -15.47 -24.33
N ALA A 536 -0.93 -14.92 -24.06
CA ALA A 536 0.33 -15.53 -24.48
C ALA A 536 0.51 -16.87 -23.73
N PRO A 537 0.93 -17.94 -24.43
CA PRO A 537 1.17 -19.23 -23.82
C PRO A 537 2.20 -19.09 -22.71
N VAL A 538 2.02 -19.89 -21.65
CA VAL A 538 2.98 -20.05 -20.54
C VAL A 538 4.25 -20.70 -21.11
N ALA A 539 5.09 -19.89 -21.75
CA ALA A 539 6.37 -20.32 -22.29
C ALA A 539 7.46 -20.00 -21.26
N THR A 540 7.84 -21.04 -20.52
CA THR A 540 9.21 -21.37 -20.09
C THR A 540 10.06 -20.23 -19.51
N GLY A 541 10.09 -20.13 -18.18
CA GLY A 541 11.30 -19.93 -17.36
C GLY A 541 12.17 -18.67 -17.55
N LEU A 542 11.91 -17.81 -18.52
CA LEU A 542 12.74 -16.67 -18.86
C LEU A 542 12.06 -15.36 -18.43
N LEU A 543 12.69 -14.69 -17.47
CA LEU A 543 12.28 -13.38 -16.99
C LEU A 543 12.52 -12.32 -18.07
N ARG A 544 11.57 -11.41 -18.24
CA ARG A 544 11.66 -10.33 -19.23
C ARG A 544 12.26 -9.07 -18.61
N PRO A 545 13.21 -8.40 -19.27
CA PRO A 545 13.65 -7.07 -18.83
C PRO A 545 12.47 -6.10 -18.91
N ARG A 546 12.27 -5.32 -17.86
CA ARG A 546 11.23 -4.29 -17.82
C ARG A 546 11.55 -3.19 -18.84
N PRO A 547 10.57 -2.71 -19.62
CA PRO A 547 10.75 -1.54 -20.48
C PRO A 547 11.14 -0.29 -19.67
N ALA A 548 11.79 0.68 -20.31
CA ALA A 548 12.24 1.89 -19.63
C ALA A 548 11.05 2.62 -18.97
N ARG A 549 11.24 3.16 -17.76
CA ARG A 549 10.16 3.83 -17.01
C ARG A 549 9.51 4.97 -17.81
N ALA A 550 10.30 5.74 -18.55
CA ALA A 550 9.79 6.82 -19.42
C ALA A 550 8.84 6.25 -20.48
N GLN A 551 9.24 5.18 -21.18
CA GLN A 551 8.41 4.51 -22.18
C GLN A 551 7.12 3.94 -21.57
N LEU A 552 7.18 3.41 -20.34
CA LEU A 552 5.99 2.91 -19.64
C LEU A 552 5.03 4.04 -19.24
N VAL A 553 5.56 5.17 -18.78
CA VAL A 553 4.71 6.31 -18.39
C VAL A 553 4.12 6.98 -19.64
N GLU A 554 4.91 7.17 -20.69
CA GLU A 554 4.50 7.79 -21.96
C GLU A 554 3.52 6.91 -22.75
N SER A 555 3.62 5.59 -22.63
CA SER A 555 2.67 4.67 -23.26
C SER A 555 1.38 4.47 -22.46
N GLY A 556 1.24 5.05 -21.26
CA GLY A 556 0.08 4.80 -20.41
C GLY A 556 0.15 3.47 -19.63
N GLY A 557 1.31 2.86 -19.50
CA GLY A 557 1.51 1.63 -18.73
C GLY A 557 1.14 1.78 -17.25
N VAL A 558 0.61 0.72 -16.65
CA VAL A 558 0.33 0.64 -15.22
C VAL A 558 1.29 -0.33 -14.58
N VAL A 559 2.14 0.17 -13.68
CA VAL A 559 3.14 -0.61 -12.98
C VAL A 559 2.72 -0.81 -11.55
N ALA A 560 2.47 -2.06 -11.18
CA ALA A 560 2.14 -2.45 -9.83
C ALA A 560 3.36 -3.09 -9.16
N LEU A 561 3.77 -2.56 -8.02
CA LEU A 561 4.73 -3.23 -7.14
C LEU A 561 3.92 -4.04 -6.14
N ASN A 562 3.94 -5.36 -6.31
CA ASN A 562 3.26 -6.33 -5.46
C ASN A 562 4.31 -7.13 -4.67
N ARG A 563 4.02 -7.45 -3.41
CA ARG A 563 4.96 -8.14 -2.54
C ARG A 563 4.99 -9.64 -2.81
#